data_AF-A0A3S5GY62-F1
#
_entry.id   AF-A0A3S5GY62-F1
#
_cell.length_a   1.000
_cell.length_b   1.000
_cell.length_c   1.000
_cell.angle_alpha   90.00
_cell.angle_beta   90.00
_cell.angle_gamma   90.00
#
_symmetry.space_group_name_H-M   'P 1'
#
loop_
_entity.id
_entity.type
_entity.pdbx_description
1 polymer ?
#
loop_
_entity_poly.entity_id
_entity_poly.type
_entity_poly.pdbx_seq_one_letter_code
_entity_poly.pdbx_strand_id
1 'polypeptide(L)'
;MKPTSRNQHFVLVATLLTLSACGADDPLGKPGAATCGEAPACGGDPTGSWTIDSFCIDTWGLSDNSDRCDISVSFEDAEFTGHAEFNADHTYAMTYTPRGPMTMVFRLPCLTSDGVPMTCEDLDRDMRDIQLAEESPFQSGECGMIGGDCTCHLFLREDPITETGVWLVSGTTLTTAVDGEEWGNHDVPFCVEGSSFTLGEELSEENEGGPMKSYMRLTRK
;
A
#
# COMPACT_ATOMS: atom_id res chain seq x y z
N MET A 1 49.86 -26.05 -41.26
CA MET A 1 48.48 -25.67 -41.61
C MET A 1 47.54 -26.85 -41.34
N LYS A 2 46.75 -26.73 -40.27
CA LYS A 2 45.46 -27.43 -40.05
C LYS A 2 44.82 -26.77 -38.81
N PRO A 3 43.71 -26.02 -38.94
CA PRO A 3 43.01 -25.47 -37.80
C PRO A 3 41.91 -26.46 -37.38
N THR A 4 41.89 -26.84 -36.10
CA THR A 4 40.73 -27.54 -35.50
C THR A 4 40.01 -26.58 -34.58
N SER A 5 38.83 -26.20 -35.07
CA SER A 5 37.75 -25.49 -34.40
C SER A 5 37.45 -26.07 -33.02
N ARG A 6 37.31 -25.20 -32.02
CA ARG A 6 36.87 -25.55 -30.67
C ARG A 6 35.50 -24.90 -30.46
N ASN A 7 34.46 -25.74 -30.51
CA ASN A 7 33.06 -25.37 -30.36
C ASN A 7 32.81 -24.68 -29.01
N GLN A 8 32.19 -23.50 -29.05
CA GLN A 8 31.58 -22.83 -27.92
C GLN A 8 30.26 -23.53 -27.57
N HIS A 9 30.12 -24.02 -26.34
CA HIS A 9 28.83 -24.34 -25.76
C HIS A 9 28.31 -23.08 -25.03
N PHE A 10 27.38 -22.37 -25.66
CA PHE A 10 26.52 -21.41 -24.98
C PHE A 10 25.50 -22.21 -24.15
N VAL A 11 25.66 -22.19 -22.82
CA VAL A 11 24.64 -22.67 -21.89
C VAL A 11 23.69 -21.51 -21.65
N LEU A 12 22.53 -21.57 -22.29
CA LEU A 12 21.45 -20.59 -22.16
C LEU A 12 20.59 -21.04 -20.96
N VAL A 13 20.90 -20.51 -19.76
CA VAL A 13 20.07 -20.69 -18.57
C VAL A 13 18.87 -19.77 -18.72
N ALA A 14 17.76 -20.32 -19.23
CA ALA A 14 16.47 -19.65 -19.25
C ALA A 14 15.87 -19.74 -17.85
N THR A 15 16.08 -18.70 -17.05
CA THR A 15 15.39 -18.51 -15.77
C THR A 15 13.93 -18.18 -16.08
N LEU A 16 13.03 -19.16 -15.93
CA LEU A 16 11.58 -18.92 -15.96
C LEU A 16 11.21 -18.10 -14.72
N LEU A 17 10.94 -16.81 -14.91
CA LEU A 17 10.15 -16.00 -13.98
C LEU A 17 8.71 -16.51 -14.04
N THR A 18 8.34 -17.39 -13.12
CA THR A 18 6.95 -17.77 -12.89
C THR A 18 6.24 -16.59 -12.22
N LEU A 19 5.46 -15.82 -12.98
CA LEU A 19 4.43 -14.96 -12.40
C LEU A 19 3.37 -15.87 -11.78
N SER A 20 3.46 -16.09 -10.48
CA SER A 20 2.40 -16.71 -9.69
C SER A 20 1.27 -15.70 -9.52
N ALA A 21 0.32 -15.73 -10.45
CA ALA A 21 -1.01 -15.20 -10.21
C ALA A 21 -1.70 -16.14 -9.20
N CYS A 22 -1.62 -15.80 -7.91
CA CYS A 22 -2.29 -16.52 -6.83
C CYS A 22 -3.79 -16.19 -6.85
N GLY A 23 -4.56 -16.96 -7.61
CA GLY A 23 -6.01 -17.09 -7.42
C GLY A 23 -6.30 -18.52 -7.01
N ALA A 24 -6.35 -18.80 -5.71
CA ALA A 24 -6.78 -20.10 -5.21
C ALA A 24 -8.31 -20.15 -5.23
N ASP A 25 -8.86 -21.07 -6.02
CA ASP A 25 -10.30 -21.29 -6.15
C ASP A 25 -10.87 -21.92 -4.86
N ASP A 26 -11.41 -21.10 -3.96
CA ASP A 26 -12.10 -21.59 -2.77
C ASP A 26 -13.56 -21.95 -3.12
N PRO A 27 -13.99 -23.23 -3.03
CA PRO A 27 -15.29 -23.69 -3.51
C PRO A 27 -16.50 -23.21 -2.67
N LEU A 28 -16.27 -22.38 -1.65
CA LEU A 28 -17.32 -21.81 -0.80
C LEU A 28 -17.76 -20.39 -1.22
N GLY A 29 -17.29 -19.88 -2.35
CA GLY A 29 -17.96 -18.79 -3.08
C GLY A 29 -18.05 -17.45 -2.33
N LYS A 30 -17.23 -17.25 -1.30
CA LYS A 30 -16.95 -15.90 -0.82
C LYS A 30 -15.82 -15.36 -1.70
N PRO A 31 -16.01 -14.24 -2.41
CA PRO A 31 -14.89 -13.55 -3.01
C PRO A 31 -13.92 -13.20 -1.87
N GLY A 32 -12.83 -13.95 -1.76
CA GLY A 32 -11.76 -13.62 -0.83
C GLY A 32 -11.17 -12.30 -1.31
N ALA A 33 -11.20 -11.29 -0.47
CA ALA A 33 -10.41 -10.08 -0.71
C ALA A 33 -8.99 -10.53 -1.03
N ALA A 34 -8.41 -10.03 -2.11
CA ALA A 34 -7.04 -10.37 -2.50
C ALA A 34 -6.11 -9.97 -1.34
N THR A 35 -5.69 -10.95 -0.54
CA THR A 35 -4.73 -10.69 0.53
C THR A 35 -3.40 -10.37 -0.11
N CYS A 36 -2.75 -9.31 0.35
CA CYS A 36 -1.38 -9.03 -0.02
C CYS A 36 -0.50 -10.25 0.27
N GLY A 37 0.46 -10.50 -0.63
CA GLY A 37 1.50 -11.47 -0.34
C GLY A 37 2.33 -11.00 0.87
N GLU A 38 3.14 -11.89 1.43
CA GLU A 38 4.15 -11.47 2.40
C GLU A 38 5.40 -10.96 1.67
N ALA A 39 5.99 -9.87 2.16
CA ALA A 39 7.29 -9.38 1.70
C ALA A 39 8.32 -9.36 2.84
N PRO A 40 9.58 -9.78 2.61
CA PRO A 40 10.59 -9.82 3.67
C PRO A 40 11.10 -8.43 4.02
N ALA A 41 11.40 -8.18 5.29
CA ALA A 41 12.18 -7.02 5.72
C ALA A 41 13.67 -7.42 5.79
N CYS A 42 14.46 -7.02 4.78
CA CYS A 42 15.87 -7.41 4.66
C CYS A 42 16.86 -6.25 4.92
N GLY A 43 16.35 -5.03 5.08
CA GLY A 43 17.16 -3.83 5.21
C GLY A 43 17.88 -3.46 3.92
N GLY A 44 19.06 -2.83 4.04
CA GLY A 44 19.90 -2.41 2.91
C GLY A 44 20.10 -0.89 2.86
N ASP A 45 20.70 -0.41 1.76
CA ASP A 45 20.91 1.02 1.53
C ASP A 45 19.82 1.57 0.61
N PRO A 46 18.89 2.42 1.11
CA PRO A 46 17.80 2.96 0.29
C PRO A 46 18.27 4.05 -0.68
N THR A 47 19.54 4.51 -0.61
CA THR A 47 20.05 5.62 -1.42
C THR A 47 19.84 5.38 -2.92
N GLY A 48 19.17 6.34 -3.58
CA GLY A 48 18.91 6.33 -5.01
C GLY A 48 17.56 6.95 -5.40
N SER A 49 17.29 6.90 -6.71
CA SER A 49 16.01 7.28 -7.29
C SER A 49 15.21 6.02 -7.65
N TRP A 50 13.95 6.01 -7.27
CA TRP A 50 13.05 4.87 -7.37
C TRP A 50 11.73 5.29 -8.00
N THR A 51 11.08 4.38 -8.72
CA THR A 51 9.75 4.55 -9.31
C THR A 51 8.80 3.55 -8.66
N ILE A 52 7.60 4.00 -8.27
CA ILE A 52 6.58 3.10 -7.72
C ILE A 52 6.16 2.11 -8.81
N ASP A 53 6.33 0.83 -8.52
CA ASP A 53 6.01 -0.28 -9.42
C ASP A 53 4.66 -0.92 -9.06
N SER A 54 4.45 -1.16 -7.75
CA SER A 54 3.21 -1.73 -7.24
C SER A 54 2.98 -1.31 -5.80
N PHE A 55 1.72 -1.41 -5.37
CA PHE A 55 1.29 -1.09 -4.03
C PHE A 55 0.29 -2.15 -3.57
N CYS A 56 0.37 -2.52 -2.30
CA CYS A 56 -0.50 -3.52 -1.71
C CYS A 56 -0.82 -3.10 -0.28
N ILE A 57 -2.10 -2.89 0.03
CA ILE A 57 -2.57 -2.64 1.39
C ILE A 57 -3.30 -3.88 1.89
N ASP A 58 -2.85 -4.43 3.01
CA ASP A 58 -3.65 -5.35 3.79
C ASP A 58 -4.64 -4.57 4.65
N THR A 59 -5.88 -4.47 4.19
CA THR A 59 -6.91 -3.66 4.85
C THR A 59 -7.42 -4.29 6.14
N TRP A 60 -6.95 -5.50 6.49
CA TRP A 60 -7.26 -6.17 7.75
C TRP A 60 -6.77 -5.40 8.98
N GLY A 61 -5.73 -4.56 8.85
CA GLY A 61 -5.23 -3.72 9.95
C GLY A 61 -6.09 -2.51 10.29
N LEU A 62 -7.03 -2.12 9.41
CA LEU A 62 -7.89 -0.95 9.60
C LEU A 62 -9.15 -1.26 10.43
N SER A 63 -9.44 -2.53 10.69
CA SER A 63 -10.49 -2.92 11.63
C SER A 63 -9.95 -2.87 13.06
N ASP A 64 -10.45 -1.94 13.87
CA ASP A 64 -10.27 -2.00 15.32
C ASP A 64 -10.78 -3.36 15.81
N ASN A 65 -9.94 -4.09 16.56
CA ASN A 65 -10.10 -5.49 17.01
C ASN A 65 -11.34 -5.73 17.90
N SER A 66 -12.32 -4.83 17.93
CA SER A 66 -13.66 -5.17 18.38
C SER A 66 -14.26 -6.12 17.33
N ASP A 67 -14.38 -7.40 17.69
CA ASP A 67 -14.82 -8.56 16.87
C ASP A 67 -16.14 -8.39 16.07
N ARG A 68 -16.74 -7.21 16.04
CA ARG A 68 -18.04 -6.91 15.41
C ARG A 68 -17.99 -5.76 14.41
N CYS A 69 -16.94 -4.94 14.39
CA CYS A 69 -16.90 -3.66 13.69
C CYS A 69 -15.79 -3.50 12.65
N ASP A 70 -15.59 -4.56 11.89
CA ASP A 70 -14.67 -4.54 10.75
C ASP A 70 -15.21 -3.60 9.66
N ILE A 71 -14.38 -2.64 9.25
CA ILE A 71 -14.55 -1.89 8.03
C ILE A 71 -13.77 -2.64 6.96
N SER A 72 -14.45 -3.05 5.89
CA SER A 72 -13.77 -3.65 4.74
C SER A 72 -13.39 -2.52 3.78
N VAL A 73 -12.11 -2.39 3.46
CA VAL A 73 -11.64 -1.46 2.43
C VAL A 73 -11.10 -2.27 1.25
N SER A 74 -11.41 -1.86 0.03
CA SER A 74 -10.94 -2.46 -1.21
C SER A 74 -10.45 -1.40 -2.18
N PHE A 75 -9.32 -1.71 -2.82
CA PHE A 75 -8.59 -0.89 -3.79
C PHE A 75 -8.39 -1.65 -5.11
N GLU A 76 -9.28 -2.59 -5.46
CA GLU A 76 -9.07 -3.55 -6.57
C GLU A 76 -8.61 -2.93 -7.90
N ASP A 77 -9.08 -1.73 -8.24
CA ASP A 77 -8.66 -1.00 -9.44
C ASP A 77 -7.98 0.34 -9.14
N ALA A 78 -7.54 0.56 -7.89
CA ALA A 78 -6.78 1.75 -7.56
C ALA A 78 -5.31 1.59 -7.96
N GLU A 79 -4.76 2.64 -8.57
CA GLU A 79 -3.38 2.72 -9.01
C GLU A 79 -2.65 3.78 -8.19
N PHE A 80 -1.40 3.47 -7.84
CA PHE A 80 -0.48 4.42 -7.23
C PHE A 80 0.73 4.54 -8.14
N THR A 81 0.94 5.73 -8.69
CA THR A 81 2.09 6.02 -9.55
C THR A 81 2.94 7.09 -8.90
N GLY A 82 4.25 7.07 -9.10
CA GLY A 82 5.11 8.04 -8.44
C GLY A 82 6.59 7.69 -8.47
N HIS A 83 7.37 8.48 -7.74
CA HIS A 83 8.80 8.29 -7.57
C HIS A 83 9.22 8.68 -6.15
N ALA A 84 10.33 8.11 -5.71
CA ALA A 84 10.97 8.45 -4.46
C ALA A 84 12.47 8.65 -4.67
N GLU A 85 13.04 9.64 -4.00
CA GLU A 85 14.47 9.91 -3.96
C GLU A 85 14.94 9.86 -2.51
N PHE A 86 15.88 8.97 -2.22
CA PHE A 86 16.57 8.90 -0.94
C PHE A 86 18.01 9.32 -1.16
N ASN A 87 18.37 10.50 -0.65
CA ASN A 87 19.68 11.12 -0.87
C ASN A 87 20.71 10.66 0.16
N ALA A 88 21.98 10.64 -0.24
CA ALA A 88 23.09 10.23 0.62
C ALA A 88 23.33 11.16 1.83
N ASP A 89 22.73 12.35 1.85
CA ASP A 89 22.75 13.29 2.97
C ASP A 89 21.61 13.06 3.98
N HIS A 90 20.91 11.93 3.86
CA HIS A 90 19.79 11.50 4.69
C HIS A 90 18.52 12.35 4.53
N THR A 91 18.38 13.07 3.41
CA THR A 91 17.10 13.67 3.01
C THR A 91 16.35 12.75 2.05
N TYR A 92 15.02 12.84 2.03
CA TYR A 92 14.21 12.18 1.01
C TYR A 92 13.13 13.10 0.44
N ALA A 93 12.67 12.76 -0.75
CA ALA A 93 11.46 13.30 -1.37
C ALA A 93 10.68 12.16 -2.02
N MET A 94 9.40 12.05 -1.72
CA MET A 94 8.49 11.09 -2.34
C MET A 94 7.33 11.83 -2.97
N THR A 95 7.03 11.55 -4.23
CA THR A 95 5.85 12.08 -4.91
C THR A 95 5.06 10.93 -5.48
N TYR A 96 3.79 10.81 -5.10
CA TYR A 96 2.87 9.81 -5.62
C TYR A 96 1.51 10.40 -5.97
N THR A 97 0.82 9.75 -6.89
CA THR A 97 -0.51 10.12 -7.36
C THR A 97 -1.41 8.90 -7.25
N PRO A 98 -2.28 8.84 -6.23
CA PRO A 98 -3.33 7.83 -6.18
C PRO A 98 -4.35 8.10 -7.28
N ARG A 99 -4.97 7.04 -7.80
CA ARG A 99 -6.05 7.13 -8.79
C ARG A 99 -6.95 5.92 -8.69
N GLY A 100 -8.23 6.10 -8.96
CA GLY A 100 -9.14 4.98 -9.22
C GLY A 100 -10.16 4.77 -8.11
N PRO A 101 -10.98 3.72 -8.25
CA PRO A 101 -12.06 3.45 -7.32
C PRO A 101 -11.54 2.85 -6.01
N MET A 102 -12.20 3.24 -4.93
CA MET A 102 -12.05 2.67 -3.61
C MET A 102 -13.44 2.28 -3.10
N THR A 103 -13.58 1.08 -2.55
CA THR A 103 -14.83 0.64 -1.93
C THR A 103 -14.62 0.44 -0.44
N MET A 104 -15.49 1.05 0.37
CA MET A 104 -15.52 0.85 1.82
C MET A 104 -16.86 0.25 2.23
N VAL A 105 -16.86 -0.78 3.06
CA VAL A 105 -18.07 -1.41 3.58
C VAL A 105 -18.09 -1.25 5.09
N PHE A 106 -19.08 -0.53 5.58
CA PHE A 106 -19.33 -0.29 7.00
C PHE A 106 -20.50 -1.15 7.46
N ARG A 107 -20.28 -1.94 8.52
CA ARG A 107 -21.38 -2.64 9.19
C ARG A 107 -22.24 -1.63 9.94
N LEU A 108 -23.54 -1.63 9.67
CA LEU A 108 -24.46 -0.65 10.24
C LEU A 108 -24.44 -0.58 11.78
N PRO A 109 -24.33 -1.69 12.55
CA PRO A 109 -24.23 -1.63 14.01
C PRO A 109 -23.01 -0.88 14.56
N CYS A 110 -22.02 -0.64 13.70
CA CYS A 110 -20.73 -0.05 14.04
C CYS A 110 -20.61 1.39 13.56
N LEU A 111 -21.57 1.82 12.76
CA LEU A 111 -21.62 3.17 12.25
C LEU A 111 -22.21 4.06 13.35
N THR A 112 -21.33 4.70 14.13
CA THR A 112 -21.71 5.62 15.20
C THR A 112 -20.86 6.88 15.14
N SER A 113 -21.47 8.03 15.44
CA SER A 113 -20.77 9.30 15.66
C SER A 113 -21.13 9.83 17.04
N ASP A 114 -20.11 10.15 17.85
CA ASP A 114 -20.26 10.54 19.26
C ASP A 114 -21.15 9.57 20.08
N GLY A 115 -21.05 8.27 19.78
CA GLY A 115 -21.83 7.21 20.42
C GLY A 115 -23.30 7.13 19.98
N VAL A 116 -23.72 7.95 19.02
CA VAL A 116 -25.05 7.92 18.41
C VAL A 116 -25.01 7.07 17.13
N PRO A 117 -25.91 6.07 16.97
CA PRO A 117 -26.01 5.32 15.73
C PRO A 117 -26.30 6.25 14.53
N MET A 118 -25.52 6.07 13.48
CA MET A 118 -25.68 6.79 12.21
C MET A 118 -26.38 5.89 11.19
N THR A 119 -27.18 6.51 10.33
CA THR A 119 -27.73 5.81 9.16
C THR A 119 -26.73 5.84 7.99
N CYS A 120 -26.94 4.99 7.00
CA CYS A 120 -26.14 5.05 5.76
C CYS A 120 -26.38 6.35 4.98
N GLU A 121 -27.56 6.97 5.12
CA GLU A 121 -27.85 8.29 4.55
C GLU A 121 -27.06 9.40 5.26
N ASP A 122 -26.90 9.31 6.58
CA ASP A 122 -26.03 10.23 7.32
C ASP A 122 -24.57 10.08 6.86
N LEU A 123 -24.08 8.84 6.70
CA LEU A 123 -22.72 8.61 6.19
C LEU A 123 -22.53 9.09 4.75
N ASP A 124 -23.52 8.88 3.88
CA ASP A 124 -23.47 9.40 2.50
C ASP A 124 -23.34 10.93 2.49
N ARG A 125 -24.12 11.63 3.33
CA ARG A 125 -24.01 13.09 3.47
C ARG A 125 -22.64 13.50 3.98
N ASP A 126 -22.13 12.85 5.03
CA ASP A 126 -20.83 13.18 5.62
C ASP A 126 -19.69 12.93 4.61
N MET A 127 -19.79 11.86 3.80
CA MET A 127 -18.82 11.59 2.73
C MET A 127 -18.87 12.65 1.62
N ARG A 128 -20.05 13.19 1.29
CA ARG A 128 -20.15 14.33 0.35
C ARG A 128 -19.53 15.59 0.93
N ASP A 129 -19.69 15.84 2.22
CA ASP A 129 -19.07 16.98 2.89
C ASP A 129 -17.53 16.84 2.90
N ILE A 130 -17.02 15.63 3.16
CA ILE A 130 -15.57 15.33 3.08
C ILE A 130 -15.03 15.60 1.67
N GLN A 131 -15.76 15.28 0.61
CA GLN A 131 -15.33 15.54 -0.78
C GLN A 131 -15.18 17.04 -1.10
N LEU A 132 -15.91 17.90 -0.39
CA LEU A 132 -15.85 19.34 -0.58
C LEU A 132 -14.73 20.01 0.22
N ALA A 133 -14.07 19.29 1.13
CA ALA A 133 -12.91 19.79 1.85
C ALA A 133 -11.74 20.01 0.89
N GLU A 134 -10.99 21.10 1.08
CA GLU A 134 -9.86 21.49 0.21
C GLU A 134 -8.80 20.37 0.10
N GLU A 135 -8.54 19.72 1.23
CA GLU A 135 -7.54 18.65 1.39
C GLU A 135 -8.13 17.24 1.20
N SER A 136 -9.38 17.12 0.74
CA SER A 136 -9.99 15.81 0.51
C SER A 136 -9.18 15.00 -0.49
N PRO A 137 -8.85 13.72 -0.22
CA PRO A 137 -8.22 12.85 -1.20
C PRO A 137 -9.22 12.30 -2.22
N PHE A 138 -10.53 12.57 -2.07
CA PHE A 138 -11.59 11.97 -2.87
C PHE A 138 -12.18 12.98 -3.87
N GLN A 139 -12.32 12.54 -5.12
CA GLN A 139 -12.91 13.31 -6.21
C GLN A 139 -14.43 13.19 -6.19
N SER A 140 -14.92 12.00 -5.88
CA SER A 140 -16.33 11.71 -5.72
C SER A 140 -16.53 10.57 -4.73
N GLY A 141 -17.75 10.45 -4.23
CA GLY A 141 -18.12 9.38 -3.33
C GLY A 141 -19.62 9.32 -3.11
N GLU A 142 -20.14 8.11 -3.05
CA GLU A 142 -21.54 7.82 -2.78
C GLU A 142 -21.63 6.60 -1.87
N CYS A 143 -22.49 6.67 -0.85
CA CYS A 143 -22.77 5.56 0.03
C CYS A 143 -24.22 5.10 -0.10
N GLY A 144 -24.43 3.79 -0.02
CA GLY A 144 -25.73 3.18 -0.12
C GLY A 144 -25.85 1.88 0.65
N MET A 145 -27.08 1.54 1.02
CA MET A 145 -27.36 0.26 1.68
C MET A 145 -27.25 -0.89 0.67
N ILE A 146 -26.32 -1.82 0.91
CA ILE A 146 -26.15 -3.04 0.12
C ILE A 146 -26.10 -4.22 1.09
N GLY A 147 -27.04 -5.16 0.95
CA GLY A 147 -27.02 -6.39 1.75
C GLY A 147 -27.22 -6.23 3.27
N GLY A 148 -27.59 -5.04 3.75
CA GLY A 148 -27.73 -4.72 5.18
C GLY A 148 -26.58 -3.90 5.76
N ASP A 149 -25.51 -3.69 4.98
CA ASP A 149 -24.37 -2.86 5.32
C ASP A 149 -24.39 -1.56 4.50
N CYS A 150 -23.63 -0.57 4.93
CA CYS A 150 -23.44 0.66 4.17
C CYS A 150 -22.17 0.55 3.32
N THR A 151 -22.32 0.54 2.00
CA THR A 151 -21.21 0.46 1.06
C THR A 151 -20.99 1.84 0.43
N CYS A 152 -19.79 2.37 0.58
CA CYS A 152 -19.34 3.61 -0.02
C CYS A 152 -18.42 3.31 -1.21
N HIS A 153 -18.79 3.81 -2.38
CA HIS A 153 -17.93 3.82 -3.56
C HIS A 153 -17.32 5.21 -3.70
N LEU A 154 -16.02 5.28 -3.50
CA LEU A 154 -15.23 6.51 -3.60
C LEU A 154 -14.34 6.47 -4.85
N PHE A 155 -13.92 7.64 -5.30
CA PHE A 155 -12.93 7.80 -6.35
C PHE A 155 -11.82 8.70 -5.86
N LEU A 156 -10.57 8.25 -5.91
CA LEU A 156 -9.40 9.01 -5.46
C LEU A 156 -9.09 10.14 -6.45
N ARG A 157 -8.71 11.32 -5.94
CA ARG A 157 -8.25 12.44 -6.77
C ARG A 157 -6.90 12.13 -7.38
N GLU A 158 -6.75 12.48 -8.65
CA GLU A 158 -5.48 12.41 -9.38
C GLU A 158 -4.57 13.61 -9.08
N ASP A 159 -4.47 13.98 -7.80
CA ASP A 159 -3.60 15.07 -7.35
C ASP A 159 -2.30 14.48 -6.77
N PRO A 160 -1.12 14.93 -7.23
CA PRO A 160 0.14 14.45 -6.70
C PRO A 160 0.33 14.92 -5.26
N ILE A 161 0.59 13.97 -4.37
CA ILE A 161 1.00 14.19 -2.99
C ILE A 161 2.53 14.15 -2.97
N THR A 162 3.15 15.16 -2.36
CA THR A 162 4.61 15.23 -2.21
C THR A 162 4.96 15.34 -0.74
N GLU A 163 5.80 14.44 -0.28
CA GLU A 163 6.35 14.38 1.06
C GLU A 163 7.87 14.60 0.97
N THR A 164 8.40 15.45 1.85
CA THR A 164 9.84 15.65 2.00
C THR A 164 10.21 15.51 3.46
N GLY A 165 11.45 15.13 3.72
CA GLY A 165 11.92 15.01 5.08
C GLY A 165 13.31 14.40 5.19
N VAL A 166 13.59 13.84 6.35
CA VAL A 166 14.82 13.10 6.62
C VAL A 166 14.54 11.62 6.86
N TRP A 167 15.53 10.77 6.62
CA TRP A 167 15.43 9.34 6.83
C TRP A 167 16.64 8.78 7.56
N LEU A 168 16.44 7.68 8.29
CA LEU A 168 17.48 6.92 8.98
C LEU A 168 17.22 5.43 8.84
N VAL A 169 18.29 4.63 8.82
CA VAL A 169 18.19 3.16 8.76
C VAL A 169 18.77 2.54 10.03
N SER A 170 18.02 1.59 10.60
CA SER A 170 18.46 0.75 11.71
C SER A 170 18.08 -0.71 11.42
N GLY A 171 19.05 -1.51 10.99
CA GLY A 171 18.80 -2.91 10.63
C GLY A 171 17.86 -3.04 9.43
N THR A 172 16.65 -3.53 9.68
CA THR A 172 15.58 -3.71 8.68
C THR A 172 14.49 -2.65 8.76
N THR A 173 14.70 -1.61 9.58
CA THR A 173 13.75 -0.51 9.81
C THR A 173 14.28 0.77 9.18
N LEU A 174 13.41 1.42 8.40
CA LEU A 174 13.60 2.75 7.86
C LEU A 174 12.71 3.69 8.66
N THR A 175 13.32 4.68 9.28
CA THR A 175 12.62 5.75 9.99
C THR A 175 12.54 6.96 9.07
N THR A 176 11.35 7.49 8.80
CA THR A 176 11.17 8.79 8.13
C THR A 176 10.61 9.83 9.10
N ALA A 177 11.01 11.09 8.91
CA ALA A 177 10.45 12.24 9.60
C ALA A 177 10.11 13.31 8.57
N VAL A 178 8.80 13.56 8.41
CA VAL A 178 8.25 14.51 7.44
C VAL A 178 8.52 15.95 7.88
N ASP A 179 8.88 16.83 6.95
CA ASP A 179 9.11 18.25 7.23
C ASP A 179 7.83 18.92 7.75
N GLY A 180 7.91 19.53 8.93
CA GLY A 180 6.83 20.32 9.51
C GLY A 180 5.85 19.55 10.40
N GLU A 181 6.00 18.22 10.52
CA GLU A 181 5.23 17.42 11.46
C GLU A 181 5.93 17.34 12.83
N GLU A 182 5.15 17.48 13.91
CA GLU A 182 5.66 17.45 15.28
C GLU A 182 5.86 15.98 15.73
N TRP A 183 6.93 15.36 15.24
CA TRP A 183 7.54 14.12 15.74
C TRP A 183 6.56 12.94 15.96
N GLY A 184 6.08 12.37 14.86
CA GLY A 184 5.88 10.92 14.73
C GLY A 184 6.99 10.41 13.81
N ASN A 185 7.94 9.63 14.33
CA ASN A 185 8.86 8.91 13.46
C ASN A 185 8.06 7.75 12.84
N HIS A 186 7.95 7.71 11.52
CA HIS A 186 7.34 6.57 10.85
C HIS A 186 8.40 5.49 10.69
N ASP A 187 8.38 4.53 11.61
CA ASP A 187 9.22 3.35 11.55
C ASP A 187 8.55 2.30 10.68
N VAL A 188 9.09 2.11 9.48
CA VAL A 188 8.59 1.13 8.52
C VAL A 188 9.63 0.03 8.28
N PRO A 189 9.21 -1.25 8.19
CA PRO A 189 10.09 -2.30 7.74
C PRO A 189 10.41 -2.08 6.26
N PHE A 190 11.61 -2.46 5.83
CA PHE A 190 11.99 -2.32 4.43
C PHE A 190 12.97 -3.38 3.95
N CYS A 191 13.11 -3.47 2.63
CA CYS A 191 14.06 -4.37 1.98
C CYS A 191 14.55 -3.79 0.65
N VAL A 192 15.86 -3.70 0.48
CA VAL A 192 16.53 -3.31 -0.77
C VAL A 192 17.33 -4.48 -1.31
N GLU A 193 16.90 -5.02 -2.46
CA GLU A 193 17.57 -6.13 -3.16
C GLU A 193 17.81 -5.76 -4.63
N GLY A 194 19.06 -5.42 -4.95
CA GLY A 194 19.45 -5.07 -6.31
C GLY A 194 18.74 -3.81 -6.82
N SER A 195 17.83 -3.98 -7.77
CA SER A 195 17.02 -2.89 -8.34
C SER A 195 15.62 -2.78 -7.74
N SER A 196 15.28 -3.61 -6.74
CA SER A 196 13.99 -3.57 -6.06
C SER A 196 14.15 -2.98 -4.66
N PHE A 197 13.18 -2.14 -4.29
CA PHE A 197 13.04 -1.57 -2.96
C PHE A 197 11.60 -1.77 -2.51
N THR A 198 11.39 -2.45 -1.39
CA THR A 198 10.07 -2.62 -0.78
C THR A 198 10.02 -1.87 0.54
N LEU A 199 9.00 -1.03 0.71
CA LEU A 199 8.66 -0.30 1.93
C LEU A 199 7.37 -0.89 2.50
N GLY A 200 7.36 -1.29 3.76
CA GLY A 200 6.14 -1.72 4.43
C GLY A 200 5.33 -0.55 4.98
N GLU A 201 4.22 -0.86 5.65
CA GLU A 201 3.52 0.09 6.52
C GLU A 201 4.11 0.12 7.94
N GLU A 202 3.68 1.11 8.72
CA GLU A 202 4.14 1.36 10.09
C GLU A 202 4.07 0.08 10.94
N LEU A 203 5.15 -0.18 11.68
CA LEU A 203 5.21 -1.30 12.59
C LEU A 203 4.27 -1.07 13.77
N SER A 204 3.12 -1.75 13.78
CA SER A 204 2.44 -2.03 15.05
C SER A 204 3.35 -2.94 15.89
N GLU A 205 3.34 -2.80 17.23
CA GLU A 205 4.12 -3.64 18.16
C GLU A 205 3.95 -5.15 17.89
N GLU A 206 2.79 -5.58 17.40
CA GLU A 206 2.47 -6.97 17.06
C GLU A 206 3.22 -7.53 15.84
N ASN A 207 3.77 -6.65 15.00
CA ASN A 207 4.39 -6.99 13.71
C ASN A 207 5.90 -6.72 13.66
N GLU A 208 6.53 -6.36 14.79
CA GLU A 208 7.98 -6.15 14.83
C GLU A 208 8.75 -7.41 14.41
N GLY A 209 9.50 -7.32 13.31
CA GLY A 209 10.32 -8.41 12.77
C GLY A 209 9.55 -9.47 11.97
N GLY A 210 8.24 -9.29 11.74
CA GLY A 210 7.44 -10.13 10.85
C GLY A 210 7.58 -9.74 9.37
N PRO A 211 7.05 -10.56 8.45
CA PRO A 211 6.91 -10.16 7.05
C PRO A 211 5.92 -9.00 6.91
N MET A 212 6.17 -8.13 5.94
CA MET A 212 5.29 -7.02 5.57
C MET A 212 4.04 -7.56 4.90
N LYS A 213 2.87 -7.13 5.39
CA LYS A 213 1.56 -7.48 4.82
C LYS A 213 0.97 -6.36 3.97
N SER A 214 1.20 -5.11 4.35
CA SER A 214 1.04 -3.96 3.47
C SER A 214 2.41 -3.47 3.04
N TYR A 215 2.59 -3.18 1.74
CA TYR A 215 3.83 -2.65 1.22
C TYR A 215 3.68 -1.89 -0.10
N MET A 216 4.61 -0.97 -0.34
CA MET A 216 4.91 -0.35 -1.62
C MET A 216 6.19 -0.96 -2.20
N ARG A 217 6.16 -1.40 -3.46
CA ARG A 217 7.36 -1.79 -4.20
C ARG A 217 7.75 -0.70 -5.17
N LEU A 218 9.05 -0.41 -5.17
CA LEU A 218 9.68 0.52 -6.05
C LEU A 218 10.81 -0.16 -6.83
N THR A 219 11.01 0.30 -8.06
CA THR A 219 12.10 -0.14 -8.93
C THR A 219 13.06 1.01 -9.18
N ARG A 220 14.36 0.72 -9.14
CA ARG A 220 15.41 1.72 -9.37
C ARG A 220 15.29 2.33 -10.78
N LYS A 221 15.43 3.64 -10.87
CA LYS A 221 15.42 4.40 -12.13
C LYS A 221 16.72 4.29 -12.90
#